data_AF-A0A9X6FF14-F1
#
_entry.id   AF-A0A9X6FF14-F1
#
_cell.length_a   1.000
_cell.length_b   1.000
_cell.length_c   1.000
_cell.angle_alpha   90.00
_cell.angle_beta   90.00
_cell.angle_gamma   90.00
#
_symmetry.space_group_name_H-M   'P 1'
#
loop_
_entity.id
_entity.type
_entity.pdbx_description
1 polymer ?
#
loop_
_entity_poly.entity_id
_entity_poly.type
_entity_poly.pdbx_seq_one_letter_code
_entity_poly.pdbx_strand_id
1 'polypeptide(L)'
;MGLVKPFPVIETKTKRIPQTSERPLYYRVARIQSRNPVDSAEGSVLQGQLFPQSNFGFTGTTQPLYTFSFGVRNGGPASLIKPSLLKVGDSREDSYRFEIYKDGEGFHVLYLVLSPYSKGGVFVYHAIECKEYFEVDTEFTERGYTLVWSSVTGDTQGVYEGGRRLLTESKAEELYLKKNTIGFRQVALDPATGFYHRGDGLLYTKRGDIVTLFGDLLHGNGGAYKIVGRVPKEFAPLYETVIQAMYSKADSTYGSMTMIVDQAGQIIQMENRVNGDPNATNTKISGTWQCAY
;
A
#
# COMPACT_ATOMS: atom_id res chain seq x y z
N MET A 1 22.75 51.84 -17.39
CA MET A 1 23.22 50.52 -16.90
C MET A 1 22.49 50.26 -15.59
N GLY A 2 21.44 49.44 -15.60
CA GLY A 2 20.67 49.15 -14.38
C GLY A 2 21.48 48.24 -13.47
N LEU A 3 21.73 48.66 -12.23
CA LEU A 3 22.34 47.84 -11.19
C LEU A 3 21.47 46.61 -10.97
N VAL A 4 21.95 45.45 -11.45
CA VAL A 4 21.36 44.15 -11.15
C VAL A 4 21.58 43.93 -9.65
N LYS A 5 20.48 43.93 -8.86
CA LYS A 5 20.56 43.51 -7.46
C LYS A 5 21.14 42.09 -7.42
N PRO A 6 22.10 41.80 -6.53
CA PRO A 6 22.60 40.44 -6.37
C PRO A 6 21.42 39.50 -6.12
N PHE A 7 21.41 38.35 -6.79
CA PHE A 7 20.44 37.31 -6.52
C PHE A 7 20.50 36.95 -5.03
N PRO A 8 19.34 36.75 -4.37
CA PRO A 8 19.32 36.35 -2.97
C PRO A 8 20.08 35.03 -2.81
N VAL A 9 21.02 35.00 -1.87
CA VAL A 9 21.75 33.78 -1.52
C VAL A 9 20.79 32.83 -0.82
N ILE A 10 20.57 31.66 -1.40
CA ILE A 10 19.80 30.58 -0.76
C ILE A 10 20.75 29.82 0.16
N GLU A 11 20.61 30.02 1.46
CA GLU A 11 21.45 29.36 2.46
C GLU A 11 20.90 27.98 2.83
N THR A 12 21.78 26.99 2.96
CA THR A 12 21.47 25.72 3.63
C THR A 12 21.58 25.91 5.13
N LYS A 13 20.51 25.63 5.86
CA LYS A 13 20.44 25.75 7.31
C LYS A 13 20.28 24.39 7.96
N THR A 14 20.79 24.25 9.18
CA THR A 14 20.64 23.04 10.00
C THR A 14 20.01 23.38 11.35
N LYS A 15 19.03 22.60 11.78
CA LYS A 15 18.38 22.74 13.09
C LYS A 15 18.28 21.39 13.78
N ARG A 16 18.75 21.32 15.03
CA ARG A 16 18.57 20.15 15.88
C ARG A 16 17.19 20.22 16.53
N ILE A 17 16.48 19.11 16.50
CA ILE A 17 15.15 18.95 17.08
C ILE A 17 15.31 18.40 18.49
N PRO A 18 14.55 18.91 19.48
CA PRO A 18 14.61 18.40 20.85
C PRO A 18 14.19 16.93 20.93
N GLN A 19 14.70 16.26 21.95
CA GLN A 19 14.17 14.96 22.39
C GLN A 19 12.86 15.15 23.15
N THR A 20 12.00 14.13 23.16
CA THR A 20 10.76 14.11 23.93
C THR A 20 10.81 13.08 25.05
N SER A 21 9.99 13.30 26.07
CA SER A 21 9.75 12.35 27.16
C SER A 21 8.41 11.65 26.95
N GLU A 22 7.58 11.53 27.97
CA GLU A 22 6.35 10.71 27.93
C GLU A 22 5.23 11.33 27.09
N ARG A 23 5.37 12.61 26.71
CA ARG A 23 4.34 13.34 25.95
C ARG A 23 4.82 13.63 24.53
N PRO A 24 3.91 13.59 23.54
CA PRO A 24 4.22 14.08 22.21
C PRO A 24 4.50 15.59 22.26
N LEU A 25 5.26 16.09 21.30
CA LEU A 25 5.65 17.49 21.23
C LEU A 25 5.27 18.06 19.86
N TYR A 26 4.57 19.20 19.88
CA TYR A 26 4.31 20.00 18.69
C TYR A 26 5.47 20.97 18.51
N TYR A 27 6.26 20.73 17.47
CA TYR A 27 7.41 21.57 17.13
C TYR A 27 7.02 22.47 15.96
N ARG A 28 6.86 23.77 16.25
CA ARG A 28 6.48 24.77 15.26
C ARG A 28 7.68 25.07 14.37
N VAL A 29 7.59 24.73 13.09
CA VAL A 29 8.72 24.80 12.16
C VAL A 29 8.76 26.16 11.47
N ALA A 30 7.76 26.45 10.64
CA ALA A 30 7.73 27.67 9.85
C ALA A 30 6.30 28.03 9.40
N ARG A 31 6.03 29.31 9.20
CA ARG A 31 4.91 29.77 8.38
C ARG A 31 5.31 29.58 6.92
N ILE A 32 4.60 28.69 6.23
CA ILE A 32 4.88 28.29 4.85
C ILE A 32 4.10 29.14 3.85
N GLN A 33 3.93 30.42 4.20
CA GLN A 33 3.10 31.41 3.52
C GLN A 33 3.68 32.81 3.85
N SER A 34 3.84 33.67 2.86
CA SER A 34 4.28 35.06 2.94
C SER A 34 3.12 36.03 3.11
N ARG A 35 1.94 35.72 2.55
CA ARG A 35 0.76 36.59 2.54
C ARG A 35 -0.56 35.80 2.63
N ASN A 36 -1.62 36.39 3.16
CA ASN A 36 -2.91 35.74 3.37
C ASN A 36 -4.06 36.58 2.76
N PRO A 37 -4.97 36.02 1.94
CA PRO A 37 -5.06 34.62 1.49
C PRO A 37 -3.89 34.16 0.62
N VAL A 38 -3.74 32.84 0.48
CA VAL A 38 -2.78 32.24 -0.46
C VAL A 38 -3.12 32.71 -1.88
N ASP A 39 -2.11 33.14 -2.64
CA ASP A 39 -2.22 33.41 -4.07
C ASP A 39 -1.24 32.56 -4.88
N SER A 40 -1.45 32.48 -6.19
CA SER A 40 -0.61 31.67 -7.09
C SER A 40 0.75 32.28 -7.38
N ALA A 41 1.02 33.52 -6.96
CA ALA A 41 2.28 34.25 -7.18
C ALA A 41 3.21 34.20 -5.95
N GLU A 42 2.78 33.56 -4.87
CA GLU A 42 3.56 33.33 -3.65
C GLU A 42 4.70 32.33 -3.89
N GLY A 43 5.92 32.71 -3.50
CA GLY A 43 7.13 31.90 -3.60
C GLY A 43 7.56 31.22 -2.29
N SER A 44 6.72 31.26 -1.25
CA SER A 44 7.05 30.74 0.08
C SER A 44 7.25 29.24 0.06
N VAL A 45 8.50 28.79 0.18
CA VAL A 45 8.87 27.36 0.15
C VAL A 45 9.85 27.04 1.26
N LEU A 46 9.53 25.99 2.02
CA LEU A 46 10.44 25.33 2.95
C LEU A 46 10.73 23.93 2.40
N GLN A 47 11.97 23.70 1.98
CA GLN A 47 12.38 22.42 1.38
C GLN A 47 13.65 21.89 2.02
N GLY A 48 13.78 20.57 2.10
CA GLY A 48 14.92 19.96 2.74
C GLY A 48 14.74 18.50 3.12
N GLN A 49 15.50 18.10 4.13
CA GLN A 49 15.54 16.75 4.66
C GLN A 49 15.39 16.77 6.18
N LEU A 50 14.73 15.74 6.71
CA LEU A 50 14.64 15.48 8.14
C LEU A 50 15.25 14.09 8.40
N PHE A 51 16.24 14.08 9.29
CA PHE A 51 16.93 12.91 9.82
C PHE A 51 16.47 12.70 11.27
N PRO A 52 15.31 12.08 11.48
CA PRO A 52 14.82 11.75 12.80
C PRO A 52 15.63 10.60 13.39
N GLN A 53 15.76 10.61 14.70
CA GLN A 53 16.11 9.45 15.49
C GLN A 53 14.80 8.92 16.07
N SER A 54 14.45 7.68 15.72
CA SER A 54 13.26 7.01 16.26
C SER A 54 13.33 6.91 17.78
N ASN A 55 12.21 6.56 18.40
CA ASN A 55 12.10 6.49 19.85
C ASN A 55 13.15 5.56 20.50
N PHE A 56 13.41 5.76 21.79
CA PHE A 56 14.52 5.14 22.52
C PHE A 56 14.61 3.60 22.38
N GLY A 57 13.48 2.92 22.18
CA GLY A 57 13.44 1.45 22.05
C GLY A 57 13.80 0.90 20.66
N PHE A 58 13.86 1.75 19.63
CA PHE A 58 13.93 1.32 18.23
C PHE A 58 14.97 2.09 17.39
N THR A 59 15.79 2.92 18.04
CA THR A 59 16.84 3.71 17.38
C THR A 59 17.84 2.83 16.61
N GLY A 60 17.96 1.54 16.94
CA GLY A 60 18.83 0.58 16.25
C GLY A 60 18.14 -0.26 15.16
N THR A 61 16.82 -0.18 14.97
CA THR A 61 16.07 -1.10 14.09
C THR A 61 15.19 -0.39 13.06
N THR A 62 14.64 0.77 13.38
CA THR A 62 13.76 1.52 12.47
C THR A 62 14.19 2.98 12.45
N GLN A 63 14.56 3.52 11.29
CA GLN A 63 14.90 4.93 11.16
C GLN A 63 14.39 5.47 9.82
N PRO A 64 13.39 6.36 9.81
CA PRO A 64 12.98 7.00 8.57
C PRO A 64 13.95 8.13 8.20
N LEU A 65 13.96 8.45 6.92
CA LEU A 65 14.50 9.67 6.34
C LEU A 65 13.35 10.36 5.60
N TYR A 66 13.17 11.66 5.81
CA TYR A 66 12.20 12.43 5.05
C TYR A 66 12.93 13.40 4.12
N THR A 67 12.46 13.50 2.88
CA THR A 67 12.77 14.58 1.94
C THR A 67 11.48 15.31 1.61
N PHE A 68 11.46 16.63 1.74
CA PHE A 68 10.22 17.40 1.70
C PHE A 68 10.35 18.73 0.97
N SER A 69 9.21 19.22 0.50
CA SER A 69 8.98 20.60 0.07
C SER A 69 7.57 21.02 0.47
N PHE A 70 7.48 21.95 1.42
CA PHE A 70 6.26 22.58 1.91
C PHE A 70 6.17 24.00 1.36
N GLY A 71 4.96 24.50 1.14
CA GLY A 71 4.76 25.78 0.44
C GLY A 71 4.24 25.62 -0.98
N VAL A 72 4.27 24.40 -1.54
CA VAL A 72 3.78 24.14 -2.89
C VAL A 72 2.25 24.26 -2.97
N ARG A 73 1.78 25.00 -3.96
CA ARG A 73 0.34 25.25 -4.22
C ARG A 73 -0.10 24.53 -5.47
N ASN A 74 -1.37 24.12 -5.52
CA ASN A 74 -2.03 23.73 -6.77
C ASN A 74 -2.81 24.93 -7.32
N GLY A 75 -2.75 25.18 -8.63
CA GLY A 75 -3.42 26.29 -9.33
C GLY A 75 -4.94 26.08 -9.54
N GLY A 76 -5.60 25.37 -8.62
CA GLY A 76 -7.04 25.11 -8.69
C GLY A 76 -7.91 26.22 -8.09
N PRO A 77 -9.25 26.12 -8.22
CA PRO A 77 -10.20 27.12 -7.71
C PRO A 77 -10.15 27.33 -6.19
N ALA A 78 -9.65 26.34 -5.46
CA ALA A 78 -9.26 26.45 -4.06
C ALA A 78 -7.76 26.17 -3.97
N SER A 79 -6.99 27.11 -3.43
CA SER A 79 -5.56 26.92 -3.17
C SER A 79 -5.37 25.82 -2.12
N LEU A 80 -5.24 24.58 -2.60
CA LEU A 80 -4.96 23.42 -1.77
C LEU A 80 -3.45 23.36 -1.51
N ILE A 81 -3.08 23.33 -0.23
CA ILE A 81 -1.72 23.00 0.17
C ILE A 81 -1.51 21.52 -0.13
N LYS A 82 -0.64 21.24 -1.09
CA LYS A 82 -0.28 19.89 -1.49
C LYS A 82 1.23 19.77 -1.46
N PRO A 83 1.82 19.40 -0.30
CA PRO A 83 3.27 19.29 -0.14
C PRO A 83 3.86 18.18 -1.01
N SER A 84 5.16 18.27 -1.29
CA SER A 84 5.95 17.12 -1.70
C SER A 84 6.59 16.52 -0.45
N LEU A 85 6.37 15.23 -0.20
CA LEU A 85 6.95 14.52 0.93
C LEU A 85 7.28 13.09 0.50
N LEU A 86 8.56 12.74 0.59
CA LEU A 86 9.08 11.39 0.43
C LEU A 86 9.60 10.91 1.78
N LYS A 87 9.15 9.72 2.19
CA LYS A 87 9.66 8.99 3.34
C LYS A 87 10.40 7.76 2.82
N VAL A 88 11.61 7.52 3.32
CA VAL A 88 12.42 6.35 3.02
C VAL A 88 12.84 5.68 4.32
N GLY A 89 12.87 4.35 4.34
CA GLY A 89 13.24 3.56 5.52
C GLY A 89 12.09 3.38 6.51
N ASP A 90 12.23 2.37 7.37
CA ASP A 90 11.17 1.98 8.28
C ASP A 90 10.91 3.04 9.34
N SER A 91 9.64 3.38 9.54
CA SER A 91 9.20 4.05 10.75
C SER A 91 7.92 3.46 11.25
N ARG A 92 7.77 3.49 12.57
CA ARG A 92 6.46 3.32 13.18
C ARG A 92 5.54 4.47 12.74
N GLU A 93 4.27 4.15 12.57
CA GLU A 93 3.21 5.08 12.13
C GLU A 93 3.05 6.30 13.05
N ASP A 94 3.45 6.18 14.32
CA ASP A 94 3.30 7.22 15.34
C ASP A 94 4.57 8.06 15.58
N SER A 95 5.69 7.75 14.93
CA SER A 95 7.02 8.29 15.30
C SER A 95 7.19 9.78 15.02
N TYR A 96 6.95 10.21 13.78
CA TYR A 96 7.06 11.60 13.34
C TYR A 96 5.99 11.85 12.29
N ARG A 97 5.31 12.99 12.40
CA ARG A 97 4.35 13.42 11.41
C ARG A 97 4.48 14.91 11.15
N PHE A 98 4.37 15.27 9.87
CA PHE A 98 4.27 16.66 9.48
C PHE A 98 2.81 17.04 9.43
N GLU A 99 2.47 18.17 10.00
CA GLU A 99 1.10 18.68 10.03
C GLU A 99 1.11 20.16 9.67
N ILE A 100 0.08 20.60 8.95
CA ILE A 100 -0.07 21.99 8.54
C ILE A 100 -1.38 22.47 9.14
N TYR A 101 -1.25 23.53 9.93
CA TYR A 101 -2.36 24.15 10.65
C TYR A 101 -2.62 25.54 10.11
N LYS A 102 -3.89 25.92 10.05
CA LYS A 102 -4.33 27.29 9.83
C LYS A 102 -4.49 27.98 11.17
N ASP A 103 -3.78 29.09 11.36
CA ASP A 103 -3.88 29.89 12.58
C ASP A 103 -5.15 30.78 12.59
N GLY A 104 -5.38 31.47 13.70
CA GLY A 104 -6.53 32.36 13.88
C GLY A 104 -6.56 33.56 12.93
N GLU A 105 -5.41 33.94 12.36
CA GLU A 105 -5.31 34.98 11.33
C GLU A 105 -5.49 34.41 9.92
N GLY A 106 -5.48 33.08 9.77
CA GLY A 106 -5.69 32.35 8.53
C GLY A 106 -4.40 31.94 7.80
N PHE A 107 -3.23 32.14 8.39
CA PHE A 107 -1.96 31.69 7.82
C PHE A 107 -1.72 30.20 8.06
N HIS A 108 -1.01 29.58 7.12
CA HIS A 108 -0.61 28.18 7.21
C HIS A 108 0.77 28.02 7.86
N VAL A 109 0.79 27.26 8.95
CA VAL A 109 1.97 27.00 9.77
C VAL A 109 2.27 25.51 9.75
N LEU A 110 3.51 25.17 9.39
CA LEU A 110 4.04 23.82 9.43
C LEU A 110 4.48 23.47 10.85
N TYR A 111 4.00 22.33 11.31
CA TYR A 111 4.40 21.66 12.53
C TYR A 111 5.05 20.31 12.20
N LEU A 112 6.07 19.96 12.98
CA LEU A 112 6.51 18.59 13.12
C LEU A 112 6.01 18.09 14.48
N VAL A 113 5.24 17.02 14.48
CA VAL A 113 4.81 16.38 15.73
C VAL A 113 5.69 15.19 16.01
N LEU A 114 6.36 15.25 17.16
CA LEU A 114 7.23 14.20 17.64
C LEU A 114 6.44 13.26 18.54
N SER A 115 6.63 11.95 18.37
CA SER A 115 6.11 10.95 19.30
C SER A 115 6.66 11.15 20.71
N PRO A 116 6.01 10.58 21.72
CA PRO A 116 6.68 10.30 23.00
C PRO A 116 7.98 9.51 22.79
N TYR A 117 8.92 9.74 23.70
CA TYR A 117 10.19 9.03 23.84
C TYR A 117 11.11 9.11 22.61
N SER A 118 10.97 10.18 21.83
CA SER A 118 11.79 10.46 20.65
C SER A 118 13.17 11.01 21.05
N LYS A 119 14.23 10.54 20.38
CA LYS A 119 15.60 11.07 20.52
C LYS A 119 15.80 12.44 19.83
N GLY A 120 14.77 12.96 19.16
CA GLY A 120 14.86 14.16 18.33
C GLY A 120 15.50 13.86 16.98
N GLY A 121 16.11 14.84 16.35
CA GLY A 121 16.63 14.67 14.99
C GLY A 121 17.31 15.91 14.45
N VAL A 122 17.58 15.90 13.15
CA VAL A 122 18.20 17.03 12.45
C VAL A 122 17.38 17.40 11.23
N PHE A 123 16.99 18.67 11.14
CA PHE A 123 16.52 19.31 9.92
C PHE A 123 17.71 19.90 9.16
N VAL A 124 17.78 19.62 7.87
CA VAL A 124 18.63 20.33 6.91
C VAL A 124 17.72 20.93 5.86
N TYR A 125 17.67 22.25 5.72
CA TYR A 125 16.63 22.90 4.91
C TYR A 125 17.06 24.22 4.30
N HIS A 126 16.25 24.66 3.34
CA HIS A 126 16.22 25.99 2.76
C HIS A 126 14.84 26.59 3.00
N ALA A 127 14.82 27.88 3.29
CA ALA A 127 13.59 28.65 3.45
C ALA A 127 13.63 29.85 2.51
N ILE A 128 12.60 29.98 1.68
CA ILE A 128 12.39 31.10 0.76
C ILE A 128 11.07 31.73 1.17
N GLU A 129 11.07 33.03 1.50
CA GLU A 129 9.87 33.79 1.86
C GLU A 129 8.99 33.15 2.97
N CYS A 130 9.56 32.28 3.80
CA CYS A 130 8.90 31.70 4.98
C CYS A 130 9.23 32.52 6.23
N LYS A 131 8.35 32.47 7.23
CA LYS A 131 8.69 32.91 8.60
C LYS A 131 9.11 31.70 9.41
N GLU A 132 10.41 31.59 9.70
CA GLU A 132 10.98 30.49 10.47
C GLU A 132 10.69 30.66 11.97
N TYR A 133 10.32 29.58 12.66
CA TYR A 133 10.10 29.55 14.12
C TYR A 133 11.08 28.60 14.81
N PHE A 134 11.05 27.31 14.44
CA PHE A 134 11.87 26.25 15.04
C PHE A 134 11.83 26.23 16.58
N GLU A 135 10.62 26.22 17.13
CA GLU A 135 10.37 26.29 18.57
C GLU A 135 9.35 25.24 19.03
N VAL A 136 9.41 24.88 20.31
CA VAL A 136 8.41 24.03 20.95
C VAL A 136 7.17 24.87 21.23
N ASP A 137 6.00 24.41 20.77
CA ASP A 137 4.73 25.07 21.06
C ASP A 137 4.05 24.40 22.25
N THR A 138 4.27 24.96 23.45
CA THR A 138 3.72 24.44 24.70
C THR A 138 2.22 24.71 24.85
N GLU A 139 1.67 25.63 24.07
CA GLU A 139 0.29 26.13 24.16
C GLU A 139 -0.56 25.71 22.95
N PHE A 140 -0.07 24.77 22.14
CA PHE A 140 -0.70 24.39 20.87
C PHE A 140 -2.21 24.13 21.00
N THR A 141 -2.64 23.44 22.06
CA THR A 141 -4.05 23.11 22.32
C THR A 141 -4.93 24.32 22.63
N GLU A 142 -4.36 25.44 23.10
CA GLU A 142 -5.09 26.66 23.48
C GLU A 142 -5.25 27.63 22.29
N ARG A 143 -4.46 27.43 21.22
CA ARG A 143 -4.41 28.35 20.06
C ARG A 143 -5.60 28.27 19.11
N GLY A 144 -6.44 27.23 19.21
CA GLY A 144 -7.63 27.06 18.35
C GLY A 144 -7.31 26.83 16.87
N TYR A 145 -6.13 26.30 16.56
CA TYR A 145 -5.68 26.11 15.17
C TYR A 145 -6.45 24.99 14.47
N THR A 146 -6.70 25.17 13.17
CA THR A 146 -7.43 24.18 12.35
C THR A 146 -6.45 23.33 11.54
N LEU A 147 -6.52 22.01 11.65
CA LEU A 147 -5.70 21.11 10.83
C LEU A 147 -6.13 21.19 9.35
N VAL A 148 -5.18 21.49 8.47
CA VAL A 148 -5.39 21.60 7.01
C VAL A 148 -4.82 20.40 6.27
N TRP A 149 -3.70 19.84 6.74
CA TRP A 149 -3.04 18.71 6.12
C TRP A 149 -2.20 17.94 7.14
N SER A 150 -2.10 16.61 6.98
CA SER A 150 -1.24 15.75 7.80
C SER A 150 -0.49 14.76 6.91
N SER A 151 0.75 14.42 7.23
CA SER A 151 1.51 13.40 6.51
C SER A 151 0.95 11.99 6.67
N VAL A 152 0.01 11.79 7.61
CA VAL A 152 -0.63 10.49 7.85
C VAL A 152 -1.80 10.27 6.88
N THR A 153 -2.61 11.30 6.64
CA THR A 153 -3.88 11.18 5.90
C THR A 153 -3.98 12.09 4.67
N GLY A 154 -3.06 13.04 4.53
CA GLY A 154 -3.10 14.07 3.51
C GLY A 154 -2.42 13.67 2.21
N ASP A 155 -2.96 14.18 1.11
CA ASP A 155 -2.40 13.97 -0.22
C ASP A 155 -1.08 14.72 -0.40
N THR A 156 -0.11 14.07 -1.06
CA THR A 156 1.15 14.70 -1.49
C THR A 156 1.18 14.88 -3.00
N GLN A 157 2.09 15.74 -3.49
CA GLN A 157 2.46 15.74 -4.90
C GLN A 157 3.15 14.42 -5.26
N GLY A 158 2.96 13.98 -6.51
CA GLY A 158 3.65 12.80 -6.99
C GLY A 158 5.16 13.05 -6.99
N VAL A 159 5.92 12.22 -6.27
CA VAL A 159 7.37 12.12 -6.41
C VAL A 159 7.66 11.04 -7.46
N TYR A 160 8.57 11.29 -8.39
CA TYR A 160 8.89 10.38 -9.48
C TYR A 160 10.38 10.02 -9.50
N GLU A 161 10.69 8.77 -9.78
CA GLU A 161 12.04 8.25 -10.05
C GLU A 161 12.03 7.61 -11.46
N GLY A 162 12.87 8.11 -12.37
CA GLY A 162 12.95 7.57 -13.74
C GLY A 162 11.61 7.57 -14.51
N GLY A 163 10.73 8.55 -14.24
CA GLY A 163 9.38 8.63 -14.83
C GLY A 163 8.34 7.75 -14.17
N ARG A 164 8.71 6.93 -13.17
CA ARG A 164 7.79 6.12 -12.38
C ARG A 164 7.46 6.85 -11.08
N ARG A 165 6.18 6.90 -10.72
CA ARG A 165 5.77 7.49 -9.44
C ARG A 165 6.32 6.63 -8.30
N LEU A 166 7.15 7.21 -7.43
CA LEU A 166 7.54 6.58 -6.18
C LEU A 166 6.29 6.40 -5.33
N LEU A 167 5.99 5.15 -5.01
CA LEU A 167 4.84 4.76 -4.23
C LEU A 167 5.19 4.94 -2.75
N THR A 168 4.25 5.47 -1.96
CA THR A 168 4.34 5.44 -0.49
C THR A 168 4.36 3.99 -0.01
N GLU A 169 4.88 3.73 1.20
CA GLU A 169 4.92 2.39 1.82
C GLU A 169 3.58 1.66 1.73
N SER A 170 2.45 2.34 2.02
CA SER A 170 1.10 1.76 1.92
C SER A 170 0.71 1.30 0.51
N LYS A 171 1.06 2.07 -0.52
CA LYS A 171 0.80 1.70 -1.92
C LYS A 171 1.77 0.64 -2.42
N ALA A 172 3.01 0.64 -1.93
CA ALA A 172 3.96 -0.42 -2.19
C ALA A 172 3.50 -1.74 -1.55
N GLU A 173 2.95 -1.71 -0.34
CA GLU A 173 2.36 -2.88 0.32
C GLU A 173 1.19 -3.42 -0.50
N GLU A 174 0.27 -2.57 -0.96
CA GLU A 174 -0.86 -2.97 -1.79
C GLU A 174 -0.42 -3.61 -3.14
N LEU A 175 0.60 -3.04 -3.79
CA LEU A 175 1.07 -3.48 -5.10
C LEU A 175 2.00 -4.70 -5.06
N TYR A 176 2.89 -4.78 -4.08
CA TYR A 176 3.93 -5.80 -4.00
C TYR A 176 3.60 -6.93 -3.03
N LEU A 177 2.84 -6.65 -1.97
CA LEU A 177 2.36 -7.66 -1.02
C LEU A 177 0.90 -7.95 -1.32
N LYS A 178 0.63 -8.61 -2.46
CA LYS A 178 -0.72 -9.10 -2.78
C LYS A 178 -1.21 -9.97 -1.61
N LYS A 179 -2.07 -9.41 -0.76
CA LYS A 179 -2.64 -10.11 0.41
C LYS A 179 -3.51 -11.27 -0.09
N ASN A 180 -3.54 -12.36 0.66
CA ASN A 180 -4.52 -13.42 0.43
C ASN A 180 -5.90 -12.86 0.78
N THR A 181 -6.71 -12.55 -0.23
CA THR A 181 -7.91 -11.73 -0.07
C THR A 181 -9.09 -12.53 0.50
N ILE A 182 -9.10 -13.86 0.35
CA ILE A 182 -10.28 -14.68 0.71
C ILE A 182 -9.97 -15.91 1.57
N GLY A 183 -8.69 -16.21 1.85
CA GLY A 183 -8.31 -17.46 2.51
C GLY A 183 -8.52 -18.69 1.62
N PHE A 184 -8.59 -19.90 2.20
CA PHE A 184 -8.92 -21.13 1.48
C PHE A 184 -10.42 -21.40 1.54
N ARG A 185 -11.06 -21.66 0.39
CA ARG A 185 -12.49 -21.99 0.29
C ARG A 185 -12.69 -23.27 -0.51
N GLN A 186 -13.70 -24.07 -0.16
CA GLN A 186 -14.05 -25.27 -0.91
C GLN A 186 -14.83 -24.95 -2.18
N VAL A 187 -14.53 -25.67 -3.26
CA VAL A 187 -15.29 -25.66 -4.52
C VAL A 187 -16.64 -26.34 -4.31
N ALA A 188 -17.71 -25.78 -4.89
CA ALA A 188 -19.00 -26.46 -4.94
C ALA A 188 -18.95 -27.58 -5.99
N LEU A 189 -19.05 -28.84 -5.58
CA LEU A 189 -19.08 -29.97 -6.50
C LEU A 189 -20.46 -30.17 -7.12
N ASP A 190 -20.50 -30.74 -8.34
CA ASP A 190 -21.76 -31.16 -8.96
C ASP A 190 -22.14 -32.56 -8.44
N PRO A 191 -23.22 -32.69 -7.64
CA PRO A 191 -23.61 -33.97 -7.06
C PRO A 191 -23.99 -35.03 -8.11
N ALA A 192 -24.35 -34.64 -9.34
CA ALA A 192 -24.72 -35.59 -10.41
C ALA A 192 -23.51 -36.33 -11.01
N THR A 193 -22.29 -35.83 -10.78
CA THR A 193 -21.08 -36.35 -11.43
C THR A 193 -20.32 -37.38 -10.60
N GLY A 194 -20.77 -37.63 -9.36
CA GLY A 194 -20.21 -38.64 -8.47
C GLY A 194 -18.81 -38.27 -7.93
N PHE A 195 -18.49 -36.97 -7.90
CA PHE A 195 -17.28 -36.46 -7.25
C PHE A 195 -17.56 -36.07 -5.80
N TYR A 196 -16.64 -36.43 -4.91
CA TYR A 196 -16.70 -36.12 -3.49
C TYR A 196 -15.40 -35.50 -3.01
N HIS A 197 -15.46 -34.62 -2.03
CA HIS A 197 -14.26 -34.11 -1.38
C HIS A 197 -13.54 -35.22 -0.60
N ARG A 198 -12.21 -35.22 -0.67
CA ARG A 198 -11.34 -36.06 0.17
C ARG A 198 -10.46 -35.16 1.04
N GLY A 199 -10.41 -35.43 2.34
CA GLY A 199 -9.74 -34.53 3.28
C GLY A 199 -10.39 -33.14 3.26
N ASP A 200 -9.58 -32.09 3.13
CA ASP A 200 -10.07 -30.71 3.00
C ASP A 200 -10.75 -30.44 1.65
N GLY A 201 -10.73 -31.40 0.72
CA GLY A 201 -11.42 -31.32 -0.55
C GLY A 201 -10.66 -30.53 -1.62
N LEU A 202 -11.40 -30.06 -2.62
CA LEU A 202 -10.89 -29.20 -3.68
C LEU A 202 -11.07 -27.76 -3.25
N LEU A 203 -9.97 -27.05 -3.06
CA LEU A 203 -9.93 -25.72 -2.51
C LEU A 203 -9.51 -24.70 -3.56
N TYR A 204 -10.00 -23.47 -3.41
CA TYR A 204 -9.50 -22.31 -4.14
C TYR A 204 -9.15 -21.16 -3.18
N THR A 205 -8.22 -20.32 -3.61
CA THR A 205 -7.80 -19.11 -2.91
C THR A 205 -7.49 -18.00 -3.91
N LYS A 206 -7.58 -16.73 -3.50
CA LYS A 206 -7.33 -15.55 -4.35
C LYS A 206 -6.27 -14.65 -3.71
N ARG A 207 -5.24 -14.32 -4.50
CA ARG A 207 -4.16 -13.39 -4.13
C ARG A 207 -4.01 -12.32 -5.19
N GLY A 208 -4.54 -11.12 -4.93
CA GLY A 208 -4.78 -10.13 -5.99
C GLY A 208 -5.66 -10.75 -7.08
N ASP A 209 -5.35 -10.55 -8.36
CA ASP A 209 -6.17 -11.09 -9.47
C ASP A 209 -5.86 -12.56 -9.83
N ILE A 210 -5.07 -13.27 -9.03
CA ILE A 210 -4.71 -14.66 -9.30
C ILE A 210 -5.48 -15.58 -8.37
N VAL A 211 -6.20 -16.53 -8.96
CA VAL A 211 -6.86 -17.62 -8.25
C VAL A 211 -6.02 -18.88 -8.39
N THR A 212 -5.84 -19.58 -7.27
CA THR A 212 -5.18 -20.89 -7.22
C THR A 212 -6.20 -21.91 -6.78
N LEU A 213 -6.31 -23.00 -7.54
CA LEU A 213 -7.11 -24.18 -7.24
C LEU A 213 -6.17 -25.32 -6.90
N PHE A 214 -6.44 -26.05 -5.83
CA PHE A 214 -5.69 -27.24 -5.46
C PHE A 214 -6.51 -28.14 -4.54
N GLY A 215 -6.27 -29.45 -4.60
CA GLY A 215 -6.81 -30.38 -3.62
C GLY A 215 -7.19 -31.73 -4.19
N ASP A 216 -7.87 -32.51 -3.34
CA ASP A 216 -8.12 -33.92 -3.58
C ASP A 216 -9.62 -34.23 -3.61
N LEU A 217 -10.03 -34.99 -4.61
CA LEU A 217 -11.36 -35.54 -4.76
C LEU A 217 -11.32 -37.07 -4.71
N LEU A 218 -12.35 -37.67 -4.13
CA LEU A 218 -12.63 -39.10 -4.16
C LEU A 218 -13.77 -39.37 -5.13
N HIS A 219 -13.56 -40.37 -5.99
CA HIS A 219 -14.54 -40.82 -6.97
C HIS A 219 -14.93 -39.72 -7.97
N GLY A 220 -15.33 -40.13 -9.15
CA GLY A 220 -15.80 -39.23 -10.18
C GLY A 220 -16.10 -40.09 -11.37
N ASN A 221 -17.33 -40.06 -11.85
CA ASN A 221 -17.73 -40.93 -12.94
C ASN A 221 -16.84 -40.62 -14.14
N GLY A 222 -16.12 -41.62 -14.65
CA GLY A 222 -15.31 -41.46 -15.87
C GLY A 222 -16.14 -40.93 -17.02
N GLY A 223 -15.54 -40.14 -17.91
CA GLY A 223 -16.23 -39.53 -19.05
C GLY A 223 -15.61 -38.20 -19.43
N ALA A 224 -15.41 -37.99 -20.73
CA ALA A 224 -15.05 -36.70 -21.27
C ALA A 224 -16.19 -35.69 -21.11
N TYR A 225 -15.82 -34.41 -20.99
CA TYR A 225 -16.70 -33.24 -20.89
C TYR A 225 -17.64 -33.23 -19.67
N LYS A 226 -17.19 -33.72 -18.51
CA LYS A 226 -17.98 -33.72 -17.27
C LYS A 226 -17.67 -32.54 -16.36
N ILE A 227 -18.70 -31.89 -15.85
CA ILE A 227 -18.57 -30.79 -14.88
C ILE A 227 -18.35 -31.38 -13.49
N VAL A 228 -17.14 -31.25 -12.97
CA VAL A 228 -16.77 -31.72 -11.62
C VAL A 228 -17.36 -30.82 -10.54
N GLY A 229 -17.37 -29.53 -10.80
CA GLY A 229 -17.82 -28.53 -9.84
C GLY A 229 -17.68 -27.13 -10.40
N ARG A 230 -17.85 -26.14 -9.53
CA ARG A 230 -17.85 -24.73 -9.90
C ARG A 230 -17.21 -23.85 -8.82
N VAL A 231 -16.34 -22.94 -9.23
CA VAL A 231 -15.98 -21.75 -8.44
C VAL A 231 -17.00 -20.65 -8.68
N PRO A 232 -17.34 -19.82 -7.68
CA PRO A 232 -18.23 -18.68 -7.88
C PRO A 232 -17.77 -17.77 -9.04
N LYS A 233 -18.72 -17.12 -9.72
CA LYS A 233 -18.48 -16.37 -10.98
C LYS A 233 -17.45 -15.27 -10.81
N GLU A 234 -17.38 -14.65 -9.64
CA GLU A 234 -16.40 -13.64 -9.26
C GLU A 234 -14.95 -14.18 -9.19
N PHE A 235 -14.76 -15.50 -9.13
CA PHE A 235 -13.45 -16.16 -9.17
C PHE A 235 -13.21 -16.90 -10.48
N ALA A 236 -14.13 -16.83 -11.44
CA ALA A 236 -13.98 -17.45 -12.75
C ALA A 236 -12.81 -16.80 -13.53
N PRO A 237 -12.11 -17.58 -14.36
CA PRO A 237 -11.00 -17.08 -15.14
C PRO A 237 -11.44 -16.08 -16.21
N LEU A 238 -10.55 -15.15 -16.52
CA LEU A 238 -10.74 -14.18 -17.61
C LEU A 238 -10.83 -14.87 -18.98
N TYR A 239 -10.11 -15.97 -19.16
CA TYR A 239 -10.12 -16.81 -20.36
C TYR A 239 -10.22 -18.27 -19.94
N GLU A 240 -10.82 -19.10 -20.79
CA GLU A 240 -10.80 -20.55 -20.56
C GLU A 240 -9.36 -21.03 -20.28
N THR A 241 -9.17 -21.69 -19.14
CA THR A 241 -7.83 -22.03 -18.63
C THR A 241 -7.69 -23.52 -18.43
N VAL A 242 -6.66 -24.09 -19.03
CA VAL A 242 -6.28 -25.49 -18.82
C VAL A 242 -5.62 -25.64 -17.44
N ILE A 243 -6.11 -26.58 -16.66
CA ILE A 243 -5.55 -26.98 -15.36
C ILE A 243 -5.22 -28.47 -15.38
N GLN A 244 -4.33 -28.91 -14.48
CA GLN A 244 -3.87 -30.28 -14.47
C GLN A 244 -4.57 -31.09 -13.38
N ALA A 245 -4.85 -32.35 -13.71
CA ALA A 245 -5.30 -33.33 -12.73
C ALA A 245 -4.51 -34.63 -12.86
N MET A 246 -4.39 -35.35 -11.76
CA MET A 246 -3.80 -36.68 -11.71
C MET A 246 -4.71 -37.61 -10.93
N TYR A 247 -4.95 -38.82 -11.43
CA TYR A 247 -5.78 -39.82 -10.76
C TYR A 247 -4.97 -41.08 -10.43
N SER A 248 -5.27 -41.71 -9.29
CA SER A 248 -4.64 -42.97 -8.90
C SER A 248 -5.18 -44.14 -9.72
N LYS A 249 -4.30 -45.03 -10.20
CA LYS A 249 -4.65 -46.29 -10.87
C LYS A 249 -4.55 -47.48 -9.91
N ALA A 250 -5.12 -48.62 -10.31
CA ALA A 250 -5.13 -49.87 -9.53
C ALA A 250 -3.72 -50.37 -9.17
N ASP A 251 -2.74 -50.13 -10.05
CA ASP A 251 -1.33 -50.47 -9.86
C ASP A 251 -0.57 -49.48 -8.98
N SER A 252 -1.28 -48.58 -8.29
CA SER A 252 -0.73 -47.50 -7.46
C SER A 252 0.10 -46.45 -8.22
N THR A 253 0.08 -46.45 -9.56
CA THR A 253 0.63 -45.35 -10.37
C THR A 253 -0.38 -44.22 -10.56
N TYR A 254 0.07 -43.08 -11.09
CA TYR A 254 -0.81 -41.95 -11.42
C TYR A 254 -0.99 -41.82 -12.93
N GLY A 255 -2.23 -41.58 -13.38
CA GLY A 255 -2.54 -41.10 -14.72
C GLY A 255 -2.73 -39.59 -14.71
N SER A 256 -2.24 -38.88 -15.72
CA SER A 256 -2.55 -37.46 -15.94
C SER A 256 -3.90 -37.33 -16.65
N MET A 257 -4.56 -36.20 -16.40
CA MET A 257 -5.81 -35.83 -17.05
C MET A 257 -5.84 -34.32 -17.23
N THR A 258 -6.21 -33.89 -18.44
CA THR A 258 -6.43 -32.48 -18.73
C THR A 258 -7.81 -32.05 -18.22
N MET A 259 -7.86 -30.91 -17.54
CA MET A 259 -9.10 -30.28 -17.10
C MET A 259 -9.13 -28.83 -17.53
N ILE A 260 -10.32 -28.24 -17.60
CA ILE A 260 -10.52 -26.85 -17.97
C ILE A 260 -11.33 -26.15 -16.88
N VAL A 261 -11.01 -24.88 -16.64
CA VAL A 261 -11.93 -23.95 -15.96
C VAL A 261 -12.46 -22.96 -17.00
N ASP A 262 -13.77 -22.96 -17.22
CA ASP A 262 -14.41 -22.05 -18.16
C ASP A 262 -14.67 -20.66 -17.54
N GLN A 263 -15.06 -19.68 -18.36
CA GLN A 263 -15.36 -18.31 -17.90
C GLN A 263 -16.62 -18.21 -17.01
N ALA A 264 -17.41 -19.29 -16.88
CA ALA A 264 -18.52 -19.39 -15.93
C ALA A 264 -18.08 -20.00 -14.59
N GLY A 265 -16.80 -20.37 -14.45
CA GLY A 265 -16.20 -20.97 -13.26
C GLY A 265 -16.40 -22.48 -13.17
N GLN A 266 -16.89 -23.14 -14.21
CA GLN A 266 -17.08 -24.59 -14.23
C GLN A 266 -15.74 -25.29 -14.40
N ILE A 267 -15.51 -26.32 -13.58
CA ILE A 267 -14.33 -27.18 -13.66
C ILE A 267 -14.74 -28.43 -14.44
N ILE A 268 -14.15 -28.62 -15.62
CA ILE A 268 -14.57 -29.60 -16.62
C ILE A 268 -13.45 -30.62 -16.82
N GLN A 269 -13.77 -31.90 -16.66
CA GLN A 269 -12.92 -33.01 -17.06
C GLN A 269 -13.00 -33.17 -18.58
N MET A 270 -11.86 -33.09 -19.29
CA MET A 270 -11.85 -33.13 -20.77
C MET A 270 -11.65 -34.52 -21.35
N GLU A 271 -11.12 -35.45 -20.57
CA GLU A 271 -10.64 -36.74 -21.07
C GLU A 271 -11.29 -37.91 -20.31
N ASN A 272 -11.34 -39.07 -20.97
CA ASN A 272 -11.64 -40.32 -20.29
C ASN A 272 -10.41 -40.77 -19.50
N ARG A 273 -10.63 -41.40 -18.34
CA ARG A 273 -9.54 -42.06 -17.63
C ARG A 273 -9.11 -43.30 -18.40
N VAL A 274 -7.81 -43.45 -18.64
CA VAL A 274 -7.22 -44.63 -19.29
C VAL A 274 -7.06 -45.74 -18.24
N ASN A 275 -7.52 -46.95 -18.57
CA ASN A 275 -7.54 -48.16 -17.73
C ASN A 275 -8.42 -48.01 -16.48
N GLY A 276 -9.69 -47.66 -16.68
CA GLY A 276 -10.67 -47.40 -15.63
C GLY A 276 -10.86 -48.59 -14.69
N ASP A 277 -10.17 -48.56 -13.56
CA ASP A 277 -10.56 -49.32 -12.38
C ASP A 277 -11.98 -48.87 -11.99
N PRO A 278 -12.96 -49.78 -11.90
CA PRO A 278 -14.30 -49.44 -11.40
C PRO A 278 -14.30 -48.99 -9.93
N ASN A 279 -13.20 -49.19 -9.20
CA ASN A 279 -13.05 -48.74 -7.83
C ASN A 279 -12.79 -47.23 -7.70
N ALA A 280 -13.09 -46.68 -6.53
CA ALA A 280 -12.96 -45.25 -6.25
C ALA A 280 -11.50 -44.78 -6.43
N THR A 281 -11.24 -43.97 -7.46
CA THR A 281 -9.94 -43.35 -7.68
C THR A 281 -9.85 -42.00 -6.98
N ASN A 282 -8.67 -41.70 -6.43
CA ASN A 282 -8.36 -40.37 -5.91
C ASN A 282 -7.91 -39.48 -7.07
N THR A 283 -8.48 -38.29 -7.20
CA THR A 283 -8.09 -37.30 -8.22
C THR A 283 -7.53 -36.06 -7.53
N LYS A 284 -6.27 -35.74 -7.80
CA LYS A 284 -5.61 -34.51 -7.38
C LYS A 284 -5.74 -33.49 -8.49
N ILE A 285 -6.20 -32.28 -8.19
CA ILE A 285 -6.37 -31.21 -9.17
C ILE A 285 -5.55 -30.03 -8.70
N SER A 286 -4.85 -29.38 -9.64
CA SER A 286 -4.17 -28.11 -9.37
C SER A 286 -4.13 -27.21 -10.59
N GLY A 287 -4.20 -25.90 -10.35
CA GLY A 287 -4.12 -24.91 -11.41
C GLY A 287 -4.16 -23.50 -10.89
N THR A 288 -3.75 -22.56 -11.73
CA THR A 288 -3.84 -21.13 -11.45
C THR A 288 -4.36 -20.38 -12.67
N TRP A 289 -5.07 -19.29 -12.43
CA TRP A 289 -5.56 -18.42 -13.48
C TRP A 289 -5.71 -16.98 -12.99
N GLN A 290 -5.77 -16.05 -13.95
CA GLN A 290 -6.17 -14.68 -13.68
C GLN A 290 -7.71 -14.60 -13.68
N CYS A 291 -8.32 -14.07 -12.62
CA CYS A 291 -9.77 -13.90 -12.53
C CYS A 291 -10.25 -12.63 -13.24
N ALA A 292 -11.49 -12.66 -13.72
CA ALA A 292 -12.10 -11.54 -14.45
C ALA A 292 -12.51 -10.35 -13.56
N TYR A 293 -12.67 -10.58 -12.25
CA TYR A 293 -13.15 -9.63 -11.24
C TYR A 293 -12.23 -9.59 -10.03
#